data_AF-A0A960UC04-F1
#
_entry.id   AF-A0A960UC04-F1
#
_cell.length_a   1.000
_cell.length_b   1.000
_cell.length_c   1.000
_cell.angle_alpha   90.00
_cell.angle_beta   90.00
_cell.angle_gamma   90.00
#
_symmetry.space_group_name_H-M   'P 1'
#
loop_
_entity.id
_entity.type
_entity.pdbx_description
1 polymer ?
#
loop_
_entity_poly.entity_id
_entity_poly.type
_entity_poly.pdbx_seq_one_letter_code
_entity_poly.pdbx_strand_id
1 'polypeptide(L)' 'MESLNYPLSNIQLELLKLFSNDVKEEDLIQIKKIISTYFANKAIESADSIWENIDTEKLLNSHLRTEYKK' A
#
# COMPACT_ATOMS: atom_id res chain seq x y z
N MET A 1 -10.72 31.24 -0.92
CA MET A 1 -9.97 29.98 -1.05
C MET A 1 -9.76 29.48 0.36
N GLU A 2 -10.36 28.36 0.74
CA GLU A 2 -10.13 27.75 2.06
C GLU A 2 -8.66 27.34 2.16
N SER A 3 -7.94 27.91 3.12
CA SER A 3 -6.58 27.51 3.44
C SER A 3 -6.63 26.18 4.17
N LEU A 4 -6.37 25.09 3.45
CA LEU A 4 -6.21 23.75 4.02
C LEU A 4 -4.96 23.76 4.91
N ASN A 5 -5.15 23.96 6.21
CA ASN A 5 -4.09 23.92 7.21
C ASN A 5 -3.85 22.46 7.64
N TYR A 6 -3.19 21.67 6.79
CA TYR A 6 -2.70 20.35 7.17
C TYR A 6 -1.25 20.49 7.64
N PRO A 7 -0.98 20.49 8.96
CA PRO A 7 0.39 20.47 9.44
C PRO A 7 1.04 19.19 8.93
N LEU A 8 2.09 19.36 8.11
CA LEU A 8 2.87 18.24 7.59
C LEU A 8 3.52 17.50 8.76
N SER A 9 3.45 16.18 8.74
CA SER A 9 4.21 15.34 9.67
C SER A 9 5.71 15.54 9.47
N ASN A 10 6.49 15.24 10.51
CA ASN A 10 7.95 15.37 10.47
C ASN A 10 8.56 14.64 9.26
N ILE A 11 8.06 13.44 8.92
CA ILE A 11 8.56 12.67 7.78
C ILE A 11 8.25 13.34 6.44
N GLN A 12 7.08 13.98 6.31
CA GLN A 12 6.72 14.74 5.11
C GLN A 12 7.61 15.98 4.95
N LEU A 13 7.93 16.67 6.06
CA LEU A 13 8.86 17.81 6.04
C LEU A 13 10.28 17.38 5.67
N GLU A 14 10.78 16.26 6.20
CA GLU A 14 12.10 15.72 5.84
C GLU A 14 12.15 15.29 4.37
N LEU A 15 11.09 14.68 3.83
CA LEU A 15 11.01 14.37 2.40
C LEU A 15 11.06 15.64 1.54
N LEU A 16 10.37 16.72 1.94
CA LEU A 16 10.45 17.99 1.23
C LEU A 16 11.85 18.61 1.26
N LYS A 17 12.56 18.53 2.38
CA LYS A 17 13.96 18.96 2.48
C LYS A 17 14.89 18.09 1.65
N LEU A 18 14.63 16.78 1.56
CA LEU A 18 15.39 15.88 0.70
C LEU A 18 15.25 16.26 -0.78
N PHE A 19 14.04 16.64 -1.19
CA PHE A 19 13.74 17.03 -2.57
C PHE A 19 14.10 18.48 -2.91
N SER A 20 14.45 19.32 -1.94
CA SER A 20 14.81 20.72 -2.21
C SER A 20 16.16 20.90 -2.92
N ASN A 21 16.96 19.84 -3.06
CA ASN A 21 18.28 19.86 -3.71
C ASN A 21 18.20 19.60 -5.23
N ASP A 22 17.39 20.35 -5.95
CA ASP A 22 17.27 20.31 -7.42
C ASP A 22 17.27 18.87 -7.98
N VAL A 23 16.51 18.01 -7.30
CA VAL A 23 16.47 16.57 -7.60
C VAL A 23 15.81 16.41 -8.96
N LYS A 24 16.49 15.75 -9.87
CA LYS A 24 15.94 15.52 -11.21
C LYS A 24 14.66 14.70 -11.11
N GLU A 25 13.72 14.98 -12.01
CA GLU A 25 12.44 14.28 -12.06
C GLU A 25 12.59 12.75 -12.17
N GLU A 26 13.62 12.27 -12.88
CA GLU A 26 13.97 10.85 -12.98
C GLU A 26 14.23 10.21 -11.61
N ASP A 27 14.95 10.91 -10.73
CA ASP A 27 15.28 10.43 -9.39
C ASP A 27 14.04 10.46 -8.48
N LEU A 28 13.17 11.47 -8.62
CA LEU A 28 11.88 11.51 -7.91
C LEU A 28 11.00 10.32 -8.28
N ILE A 29 10.95 9.95 -9.56
CA ILE A 29 10.22 8.78 -10.03
C ILE A 29 10.80 7.50 -9.43
N GLN A 30 12.14 7.38 -9.36
CA GLN A 30 12.79 6.23 -8.74
C GLN A 30 12.47 6.12 -7.24
N ILE A 31 12.53 7.24 -6.51
CA ILE A 31 12.20 7.28 -5.08
C ILE A 31 10.74 6.88 -4.85
N LYS A 32 9.81 7.40 -5.67
CA LYS A 32 8.40 7.00 -5.63
C LYS A 32 8.24 5.50 -5.87
N LYS A 33 9.00 4.93 -6.81
CA LYS A 33 8.97 3.49 -7.11
C LYS A 33 9.43 2.66 -5.90
N ILE A 34 10.54 3.05 -5.26
CA ILE A 34 11.04 2.38 -4.05
C ILE A 34 9.98 2.36 -2.94
N ILE A 35 9.36 3.50 -2.66
CA ILE A 35 8.31 3.63 -1.65
C ILE A 35 7.10 2.75 -2.01
N SER A 36 6.69 2.76 -3.28
CA SER A 36 5.55 1.96 -3.77
C SER A 36 5.83 0.46 -3.65
N THR A 37 7.03 0.02 -4.01
CA THR A 37 7.46 -1.38 -3.88
C THR A 37 7.48 -1.82 -2.43
N TYR A 38 7.97 -0.99 -1.50
CA TYR A 38 7.95 -1.32 -0.07
C TYR A 38 6.53 -1.57 0.45
N PHE A 39 5.59 -0.68 0.11
CA PHE A 39 4.19 -0.86 0.51
C PHE A 39 3.53 -2.07 -0.15
N ALA A 40 3.83 -2.34 -1.43
CA ALA A 40 3.33 -3.52 -2.13
C ALA A 40 3.80 -4.82 -1.46
N ASN A 41 5.10 -4.92 -1.14
CA ASN A 41 5.64 -6.08 -0.45
C ASN A 41 4.99 -6.29 0.92
N LYS A 42 4.86 -5.21 1.70
CA LYS A 42 4.19 -5.28 3.02
C LYS A 42 2.72 -5.73 2.91
N ALA A 43 2.02 -5.28 1.87
CA ALA A 43 0.64 -5.69 1.61
C ALA A 43 0.56 -7.18 1.23
N ILE A 44 1.49 -7.66 0.39
CA ILE A 44 1.60 -9.09 0.03
C ILE A 44 1.90 -9.93 1.27
N GLU A 45 2.90 -9.58 2.06
CA GLU A 45 3.23 -10.29 3.31
C GLU A 45 2.04 -10.37 4.27
N SER A 46 1.27 -9.27 4.37
CA SER A 46 0.05 -9.24 5.18
C SER A 46 -1.04 -10.17 4.62
N ALA A 47 -1.21 -10.20 3.29
CA ALA A 47 -2.16 -11.07 2.63
C ALA A 47 -1.78 -12.55 2.75
N ASP A 48 -0.49 -12.88 2.60
CA ASP A 48 0.05 -14.22 2.77
C ASP A 48 -0.19 -14.71 4.21
N SER A 49 0.07 -13.87 5.21
CA SER A 49 -0.20 -14.21 6.62
C SER A 49 -1.69 -14.50 6.88
N ILE A 50 -2.59 -13.74 6.26
CA ILE A 50 -4.03 -14.03 6.35
C ILE A 50 -4.34 -15.37 5.67
N TRP A 51 -3.77 -15.61 4.48
CA TRP A 51 -4.00 -16.81 3.70
C TRP A 51 -3.54 -18.09 4.41
N GLU A 52 -2.40 -18.06 5.11
CA GLU A 52 -1.91 -19.18 5.92
C GLU A 52 -2.87 -19.60 7.02
N ASN A 53 -3.67 -18.67 7.54
CA ASN A 53 -4.63 -18.91 8.61
C ASN A 53 -6.03 -19.30 8.10
N ILE A 54 -6.24 -19.33 6.77
CA ILE A 54 -7.51 -19.76 6.18
C ILE A 54 -7.53 -21.28 6.05
N ASP A 55 -8.59 -21.89 6.57
CA ASP A 55 -8.89 -23.30 6.33
C ASP A 55 -9.34 -23.49 4.88
N THR A 56 -8.37 -23.85 4.03
CA THR A 56 -8.55 -24.00 2.58
C THR A 56 -9.51 -25.13 2.22
N GLU A 57 -9.59 -26.18 3.04
CA GLU A 57 -10.50 -27.31 2.84
C GLU A 57 -11.94 -26.89 3.15
N LYS A 58 -12.15 -26.18 4.26
CA LYS A 58 -13.45 -25.58 4.58
C LYS A 58 -13.89 -24.55 3.55
N LEU A 59 -12.95 -23.73 3.05
CA LEU A 59 -13.23 -22.75 2.00
C LEU A 59 -13.64 -23.44 0.69
N LEU A 60 -12.91 -24.48 0.27
CA LEU A 60 -13.22 -25.24 -0.95
C LEU A 60 -14.63 -25.85 -0.90
N ASN A 61 -15.01 -26.39 0.26
CA ASN A 61 -16.29 -27.06 0.47
C ASN A 61 -17.47 -26.09 0.76
N SER A 62 -17.20 -24.79 0.88
CA SER A 62 -18.23 -23.78 1.21
C SER A 62 -19.11 -23.37 0.02
N HIS A 63 -18.76 -23.78 -1.22
CA HIS A 63 -19.50 -23.50 -2.46
C HIS A 63 -19.98 -22.04 -2.65
N LEU A 64 -19.23 -21.06 -2.11
CA LEU A 64 -19.60 -19.63 -2.08
C LEU A 64 -19.66 -18.94 -3.46
N ARG A 65 -19.29 -19.64 -4.54
CA ARG A 65 -19.21 -19.07 -5.90
C ARG A 65 -20.57 -19.01 -6.63
N THR A 66 -21.57 -19.75 -6.18
CA THR A 66 -22.90 -19.81 -6.83
C THR A 66 -24.02 -19.93 -5.80
N GLU A 67 -25.01 -19.03 -5.85
CA GLU A 67 -26.25 -19.18 -5.07
C GLU A 67 -27.11 -20.30 -5.65
N TYR A 68 -27.31 -21.38 -4.89
CA TYR A 68 -28.27 -22.41 -5.26
C TYR A 68 -29.68 -21.92 -4.96
N LYS A 69 -30.45 -21.61 -6.01
CA LYS A 69 -31.89 -21.37 -5.87
C LYS A 69 -32.57 -22.69 -5.47
N LYS A 70 -33.31 -22.66 -4.36
CA LYS A 70 -34.25 -23.73 -3.97
C LYS A 70 -35.46 -23.77 -4.90
#